data_AF-A0A529Q0K6-F1
#
_entry.id   AF-A0A529Q0K6-F1
#
_cell.length_a   1.000
_cell.length_b   1.000
_cell.length_c   1.000
_cell.angle_alpha   90.00
_cell.angle_beta   90.00
_cell.angle_gamma   90.00
#
_symmetry.space_group_name_H-M   'P 1'
#
loop_
_entity.id
_entity.type
_entity.pdbx_description
1 polymer ?
#
loop_
_entity_poly.entity_id
_entity_poly.type
_entity_poly.pdbx_seq_one_letter_code
_entity_poly.pdbx_strand_id
1 'polypeptide(L)'
;RGMKATAVQDGSDWVLNGTKHFISHADLADFAICFMASGEEETPRGKRKKITAFFVDKGTKGFTVRDGYRNVSHRGYTNSILEFDDCRLPASQVLGEVHKGFDVANSWLGATRLQVGATCLG
;
A
#
# COMPACT_ATOMS: atom_id res chain seq x y z
N ARG A 1 15.50 3.56 7.48
CA ARG A 1 14.14 4.01 7.88
C ARG A 1 13.13 3.20 7.09
N GLY A 2 12.28 2.41 7.75
CA GLY A 2 11.28 1.55 7.10
C GLY A 2 9.91 2.22 6.98
N MET A 3 8.97 1.53 6.32
CA MET A 3 7.57 1.96 6.21
C MET A 3 6.96 2.27 7.58
N LYS A 4 6.23 3.39 7.69
CA LYS A 4 5.57 3.81 8.93
C LYS A 4 4.10 3.42 9.01
N ALA A 5 3.42 3.29 7.88
CA ALA A 5 2.01 2.90 7.84
C ALA A 5 1.81 1.50 8.44
N THR A 6 0.86 1.37 9.36
CA THR A 6 0.63 0.17 10.18
C THR A 6 -0.76 -0.41 9.97
N ALA A 7 -0.88 -1.70 10.20
CA ALA A 7 -2.15 -2.40 10.37
C ALA A 7 -2.07 -3.17 11.69
N VAL A 8 -2.96 -2.90 12.63
CA VAL A 8 -3.02 -3.59 13.93
C VAL A 8 -4.30 -4.41 13.97
N GLN A 9 -4.20 -5.66 14.39
CA GLN A 9 -5.36 -6.52 14.53
C GLN A 9 -6.15 -6.11 15.78
N ASP A 10 -7.47 -5.98 15.62
CA ASP A 10 -8.43 -5.64 16.68
C ASP A 10 -9.64 -6.58 16.56
N GLY A 11 -9.62 -7.64 17.38
CA GLY A 11 -10.56 -8.76 17.26
C GLY A 11 -10.39 -9.51 15.93
N SER A 12 -11.46 -9.61 15.15
CA SER A 12 -11.45 -10.18 13.79
C SER A 12 -10.98 -9.21 12.72
N ASP A 13 -10.86 -7.93 13.05
CA ASP A 13 -10.66 -6.86 12.08
C ASP A 13 -9.22 -6.32 12.15
N TRP A 14 -8.89 -5.46 11.19
CA TRP A 14 -7.64 -4.74 11.11
C TRP A 14 -7.92 -3.24 11.15
N VAL A 15 -7.12 -2.50 11.90
CA VAL A 15 -7.14 -1.04 11.95
C VAL A 15 -5.88 -0.51 11.29
N LEU A 16 -6.05 0.19 10.18
CA LEU A 16 -4.99 0.76 9.36
C LEU A 16 -4.78 2.23 9.72
N ASN A 17 -3.50 2.61 9.85
CA ASN A 17 -3.10 3.97 10.18
C ASN A 17 -1.84 4.40 9.41
N GLY A 18 -1.77 5.69 9.06
CA GLY A 18 -0.62 6.34 8.42
C GLY A 18 -0.87 6.74 6.98
N THR A 19 0.21 6.93 6.20
CA THR A 19 0.12 7.48 4.84
C THR A 19 0.89 6.69 3.80
N LYS A 20 0.44 6.77 2.55
CA LYS A 20 1.16 6.34 1.35
C LYS A 20 1.31 7.51 0.40
N HIS A 21 2.50 7.65 -0.15
CA HIS A 21 2.85 8.77 -0.99
C HIS A 21 3.12 8.27 -2.42
N PHE A 22 2.92 9.18 -3.36
CA PHE A 22 3.16 8.96 -4.78
C PHE A 22 2.27 7.88 -5.44
N ILE A 23 1.01 7.79 -5.04
CA ILE A 23 0.10 6.79 -5.60
C ILE A 23 -0.54 7.34 -6.87
N SER A 24 -0.22 6.73 -8.01
CA SER A 24 -0.77 7.11 -9.31
C SER A 24 -2.24 6.69 -9.44
N HIS A 25 -3.08 7.55 -10.00
CA HIS A 25 -4.49 7.30 -10.35
C HIS A 25 -5.44 6.97 -9.19
N ALA A 26 -5.04 7.18 -7.93
CA ALA A 26 -5.92 6.86 -6.80
C ALA A 26 -7.18 7.73 -6.72
N ASP A 27 -7.15 8.91 -7.35
CA ASP A 27 -8.30 9.79 -7.53
C ASP A 27 -9.40 9.16 -8.38
N LEU A 28 -9.02 8.31 -9.33
CA LEU A 28 -9.94 7.61 -10.25
C LEU A 28 -10.23 6.17 -9.83
N ALA A 29 -9.32 5.51 -9.12
CA ALA A 29 -9.47 4.11 -8.73
C ALA A 29 -10.64 3.90 -7.74
N ASP A 30 -11.34 2.79 -7.89
CA ASP A 30 -12.41 2.37 -6.96
C ASP A 30 -11.85 1.72 -5.68
N PHE A 31 -10.61 1.25 -5.72
CA PHE A 31 -9.94 0.61 -4.58
C PHE A 31 -8.42 0.78 -4.67
N ALA A 32 -7.72 0.49 -3.57
CA ALA A 32 -6.27 0.45 -3.50
C ALA A 32 -5.76 -0.85 -2.87
N ILE A 33 -4.70 -1.43 -3.45
CA ILE A 33 -3.93 -2.49 -2.79
C ILE A 33 -2.87 -1.84 -1.91
N CYS A 34 -3.02 -1.99 -0.59
CA CYS A 34 -2.21 -1.30 0.40
C CYS A 34 -1.35 -2.29 1.19
N PHE A 35 -0.03 -2.13 1.12
CA PHE A 35 0.91 -2.91 1.92
C PHE A 35 1.16 -2.21 3.26
N MET A 36 0.85 -2.83 4.38
CA MET A 36 0.93 -2.20 5.71
C MET A 36 1.81 -3.01 6.64
N ALA A 37 2.52 -2.34 7.55
CA ALA A 37 3.32 -3.03 8.56
C ALA A 37 2.39 -3.63 9.61
N SER A 38 2.37 -4.95 9.70
CA SER A 38 1.40 -5.71 10.50
C SER A 38 2.03 -6.44 11.68
N GLY A 39 3.33 -6.32 11.85
CA GLY A 39 4.07 -6.94 12.95
C GLY A 39 5.57 -6.77 12.76
N GLU A 40 6.35 -7.39 13.63
CA GLU A 40 7.81 -7.41 13.57
C GLU A 40 8.33 -8.84 13.75
N GLU A 41 9.54 -9.09 13.25
CA GLU A 41 10.29 -10.32 13.47
C GLU A 41 11.75 -10.02 13.75
N GLU A 42 12.36 -10.88 14.56
CA GLU A 42 13.78 -10.81 14.84
C GLU A 42 14.56 -11.55 13.77
N THR A 43 15.52 -10.85 13.16
CA THR A 43 16.43 -11.42 12.18
C THR A 43 17.87 -11.25 12.66
N PRO A 44 18.84 -11.99 12.10
CA PRO A 44 20.26 -11.78 12.41
C PRO A 44 20.75 -10.34 12.13
N ARG A 45 20.00 -9.56 11.35
CA ARG A 45 20.29 -8.15 11.02
C ARG A 45 19.45 -7.17 11.84
N GLY A 46 18.76 -7.65 12.88
CA GLY A 46 17.88 -6.87 13.76
C GLY A 46 16.39 -7.02 13.42
N LYS A 47 15.57 -6.16 14.05
CA LYS A 47 14.11 -6.11 13.87
C LYS A 47 13.73 -5.78 12.43
N ARG A 48 12.90 -6.64 11.83
CA ARG A 48 12.31 -6.43 10.51
C ARG A 48 10.79 -6.36 10.62
N LYS A 49 10.17 -5.45 9.87
CA LYS A 49 8.71 -5.36 9.79
C LYS A 49 8.14 -6.47 8.93
N LYS A 50 7.12 -7.16 9.44
CA LYS A 50 6.24 -8.03 8.68
C LYS A 50 5.20 -7.17 7.96
N ILE A 51 4.90 -7.52 6.71
CA ILE A 51 4.03 -6.73 5.85
C ILE A 51 2.84 -7.57 5.41
N THR A 52 1.64 -7.03 5.49
CA THR A 52 0.43 -7.64 4.93
C THR A 52 -0.11 -6.75 3.81
N ALA A 53 -0.64 -7.36 2.75
CA ALA A 53 -1.35 -6.63 1.71
C ALA A 53 -2.85 -6.60 2.03
N PHE A 54 -3.48 -5.46 1.83
CA PHE A 54 -4.90 -5.25 2.04
C PHE A 54 -5.54 -4.72 0.76
N PHE A 55 -6.73 -5.20 0.45
CA PHE A 55 -7.64 -4.53 -0.47
C PHE A 55 -8.38 -3.45 0.33
N VAL A 56 -8.47 -2.23 -0.20
CA VAL A 56 -9.13 -1.11 0.49
C VAL A 56 -10.05 -0.39 -0.49
N ASP A 57 -11.36 -0.55 -0.30
CA ASP A 57 -12.36 0.12 -1.11
C ASP A 57 -12.36 1.63 -0.86
N LYS A 58 -12.47 2.42 -1.94
CA LYS A 58 -12.65 3.86 -1.84
C LYS A 58 -13.97 4.17 -1.15
N GLY A 59 -13.94 5.11 -0.20
CA GLY A 59 -15.08 5.41 0.65
C GLY A 59 -15.13 4.60 1.95
N THR A 60 -14.21 3.64 2.16
CA THR A 60 -14.01 3.03 3.48
C THR A 60 -13.78 4.12 4.51
N LYS A 61 -14.51 4.08 5.63
CA LYS A 61 -14.36 5.06 6.71
C LYS A 61 -12.92 5.07 7.23
N GLY A 62 -12.34 6.25 7.35
CA GLY A 62 -10.95 6.42 7.75
C GLY A 62 -9.94 6.31 6.61
N PHE A 63 -10.37 6.00 5.38
CA PHE A 63 -9.52 6.03 4.18
C PHE A 63 -9.85 7.25 3.31
N THR A 64 -8.85 8.10 3.10
CA THR A 64 -8.99 9.30 2.26
C THR A 64 -7.92 9.31 1.17
N VAL A 65 -8.34 9.70 -0.03
CA VAL A 65 -7.43 10.02 -1.14
C VAL A 65 -7.29 11.54 -1.21
N ARG A 66 -6.07 12.05 -1.08
CA ARG A 66 -5.74 13.46 -1.20
C ARG A 66 -4.91 13.74 -2.43
N ASP A 67 -5.01 14.97 -2.93
CA ASP A 67 -4.08 15.50 -3.90
C ASP A 67 -2.63 15.34 -3.39
N GLY A 68 -1.81 14.73 -4.23
CA GLY A 68 -0.41 14.53 -3.97
C GLY A 68 0.44 15.66 -4.52
N TYR A 69 1.62 15.30 -5.01
CA TYR A 69 2.64 16.27 -5.37
C TYR A 69 2.51 16.75 -6.82
N ARG A 70 2.95 17.98 -7.06
CA ARG A 70 3.13 18.49 -8.42
C ARG A 70 4.40 17.90 -9.02
N ASN A 71 4.22 16.96 -9.95
CA ASN A 71 5.33 16.27 -10.59
C ASN A 71 5.99 17.12 -11.70
N VAL A 72 7.30 16.93 -11.87
CA VAL A 72 8.08 17.53 -12.98
C VAL A 72 7.80 16.85 -14.32
N SER A 73 7.56 15.54 -14.31
CA SER A 73 7.18 14.70 -15.45
C SER A 73 5.90 13.92 -15.12
N HIS A 74 5.41 13.07 -16.03
CA HIS A 74 4.21 12.26 -15.83
C HIS A 74 2.98 13.07 -15.36
N ARG A 75 2.76 14.22 -16.02
CA ARG A 75 1.68 15.18 -15.68
C ARG A 75 0.30 14.78 -16.22
N GLY A 76 0.23 13.67 -16.98
CA GLY A 76 -1.02 13.15 -17.57
C GLY A 76 -1.88 12.37 -16.57
N TYR A 77 -1.40 12.15 -15.35
CA TYR A 77 -2.17 11.54 -14.28
C TYR A 77 -1.93 12.23 -12.95
N THR A 78 -2.90 12.10 -12.05
CA THR A 78 -2.82 12.65 -10.71
C THR A 78 -1.95 11.76 -9.83
N ASN A 79 -1.01 12.40 -9.14
CA ASN A 79 -0.32 11.81 -8.02
C ASN A 79 -1.14 12.05 -6.76
N SER A 80 -1.36 11.02 -5.96
CA SER A 80 -2.16 11.11 -4.75
C SER A 80 -1.38 10.69 -3.50
N ILE A 81 -1.85 11.17 -2.36
CA ILE A 81 -1.49 10.66 -1.05
C ILE A 81 -2.69 9.88 -0.51
N LEU A 82 -2.47 8.65 -0.08
CA LEU A 82 -3.47 7.87 0.65
C LEU A 82 -3.26 8.10 2.14
N GLU A 83 -4.33 8.42 2.85
CA GLU A 83 -4.33 8.59 4.30
C GLU A 83 -5.27 7.59 4.95
N PHE A 84 -4.79 6.98 6.03
CA PHE A 84 -5.50 6.03 6.85
C PHE A 84 -5.52 6.57 8.28
N ASP A 85 -6.71 6.82 8.80
CA ASP A 85 -6.96 7.30 10.15
C ASP A 85 -8.05 6.40 10.77
N ASP A 86 -7.60 5.48 11.62
CA ASP A 86 -8.42 4.39 12.20
C ASP A 86 -9.32 3.68 11.17
N CYS A 87 -8.75 3.43 9.99
CA CYS A 87 -9.43 2.76 8.89
C CYS A 87 -9.63 1.28 9.21
N ARG A 88 -10.88 0.87 9.49
CA ARG A 88 -11.20 -0.50 9.90
C ARG A 88 -11.58 -1.36 8.70
N LEU A 89 -10.95 -2.53 8.61
CA LEU A 89 -11.19 -3.52 7.56
C LEU A 89 -11.43 -4.91 8.18
N PRO A 90 -12.40 -5.68 7.69
CA PRO A 90 -12.55 -7.07 8.11
C PRO A 90 -11.35 -7.92 7.62
N ALA A 91 -11.07 -9.05 8.28
CA ALA A 91 -10.01 -9.98 7.86
C ALA A 91 -10.13 -10.45 6.40
N SER A 92 -11.32 -10.46 5.82
CA SER A 92 -11.55 -10.83 4.41
C SER A 92 -10.94 -9.84 3.41
N GLN A 93 -10.55 -8.64 3.84
CA GLN A 93 -9.85 -7.65 3.02
C GLN A 93 -8.33 -7.87 3.00
N VAL A 94 -7.81 -8.89 3.70
CA VAL A 94 -6.42 -9.33 3.53
C VAL A 94 -6.27 -9.97 2.16
N LEU A 95 -5.31 -9.47 1.36
CA LEU A 95 -4.97 -10.02 0.06
C LEU A 95 -3.79 -10.97 0.21
N GLY A 96 -4.01 -12.26 -0.03
CA GLY A 96 -3.03 -13.31 0.21
C GLY A 96 -2.98 -13.69 1.69
N GLU A 97 -1.78 -13.88 2.23
CA GLU A 97 -1.58 -14.31 3.62
C GLU A 97 -1.06 -13.17 4.51
N VAL A 98 -1.48 -13.19 5.78
CA VAL A 98 -0.97 -12.27 6.79
C VAL A 98 0.55 -12.38 6.88
N HIS A 99 1.23 -11.24 6.92
CA HIS A 99 2.70 -11.11 6.93
C HIS A 99 3.44 -11.54 5.66
N LYS A 100 2.72 -11.92 4.60
CA LYS A 100 3.27 -12.34 3.29
C LYS A 100 3.10 -11.31 2.19
N GLY A 101 2.88 -10.04 2.53
CA GLY A 101 2.67 -8.97 1.56
C GLY A 101 3.84 -8.74 0.59
N PHE A 102 5.08 -9.02 1.01
CA PHE A 102 6.21 -8.95 0.07
C PHE A 102 6.15 -10.02 -1.03
N ASP A 103 5.64 -11.21 -0.71
CA ASP A 103 5.50 -12.30 -1.69
C ASP A 103 4.41 -11.92 -2.71
N VAL A 104 3.30 -11.35 -2.24
CA VAL A 104 2.26 -10.77 -3.08
C VAL A 104 2.84 -9.70 -4.00
N ALA A 105 3.62 -8.75 -3.48
CA ALA A 105 4.25 -7.71 -4.29
C ALA A 105 5.21 -8.27 -5.37
N ASN A 106 5.98 -9.31 -5.02
CA ASN A 106 6.95 -9.90 -5.93
C ASN A 106 6.29 -10.61 -7.12
N SER A 107 5.03 -11.02 -7.01
CA SER A 107 4.30 -11.69 -8.11
C SER A 107 4.15 -10.80 -9.36
N TRP A 108 4.06 -9.47 -9.20
CA TRP A 108 3.85 -8.54 -10.32
C TRP A 108 5.02 -7.57 -10.56
N LEU A 109 5.85 -7.27 -9.56
CA LEU A 109 6.94 -6.31 -9.70
C LEU A 109 7.94 -6.67 -10.82
N GLY A 110 8.13 -7.96 -11.10
CA GLY A 110 8.99 -8.42 -12.20
C GLY A 110 8.52 -7.92 -13.56
N ALA A 111 7.24 -8.09 -13.87
CA ALA A 111 6.67 -7.65 -15.15
C ALA A 111 6.67 -6.12 -15.29
N THR A 112 6.35 -5.38 -14.22
CA THR A 112 6.34 -3.91 -14.25
C THR A 112 7.72 -3.33 -14.54
N ARG A 113 8.81 -3.97 -14.08
CA ARG A 113 10.18 -3.52 -14.39
C ARG A 113 10.48 -3.55 -15.88
N LEU A 114 10.00 -4.58 -16.59
CA LEU A 114 10.17 -4.67 -18.05
C LEU A 114 9.38 -3.58 -18.77
N GLN A 115 8.14 -3.31 -18.33
CA GLN A 115 7.30 -2.26 -18.89
C GLN A 115 7.94 -0.87 -18.78
N VAL A 116 8.53 -0.56 -17.62
CA VAL A 116 9.25 0.72 -17.42
C VAL A 116 10.44 0.81 -18.39
N GLY A 117 11.23 -0.25 -18.52
CA GLY A 117 12.36 -0.30 -19.46
C GLY A 117 11.92 -0.04 -20.91
N ALA A 118 10.85 -0.72 -21.36
CA ALA A 118 10.30 -0.52 -22.70
C ALA A 118 9.80 0.90 -22.93
N THR A 119 9.15 1.51 -21.93
CA THR A 119 8.63 2.89 -22.02
C THR A 119 9.75 3.93 -22.14
N CYS A 120 10.93 3.67 -21.57
CA CYS A 120 12.08 4.57 -21.69
C CYS A 120 12.79 4.50 -23.05
N LEU A 121 12.57 3.44 -23.84
CA LEU A 121 13.22 3.23 -25.14
C LEU A 121 12.48 3.89 -26.30
N GLY A 122 11.17 4.11 -26.16
CA GLY A 122 10.33 4.78 -27.16
C GLY A 122 10.33 6.29 -26.98
#